data_AF-A0A2H0ID73-F1
#
_entry.id   AF-A0A2H0ID73-F1
#
_cell.length_a   1.000
_cell.length_b   1.000
_cell.length_c   1.000
_cell.angle_alpha   90.00
_cell.angle_beta   90.00
_cell.angle_gamma   90.00
#
_symmetry.space_group_name_H-M   'P 1'
#
loop_
_entity.id
_entity.type
_entity.pdbx_description
1 polymer ?
#
loop_
_entity_poly.entity_id
_entity_poly.type
_entity_poly.pdbx_seq_one_letter_code
_entity_poly.pdbx_strand_id
1 'polypeptide(L)'
;MKRQVCKATLFFLMPLCGFSASLHSMSKAQIESVFLNKTYTSVPIDNLNGKTVKDSNIFYLGAKGHAVSKMGIKPKGEPQVDTGHYSITKDGTVYVQWKHWDFKKRLCFHVYETKNAYLFIDCQQVFHSAFMKSAVKPGNDILSANVIASEQQ
;
A
#
# COMPACT_ATOMS: atom_id res chain seq x y z
N MET A 1 -49.63 -2.58 58.25
CA MET A 1 -49.06 -2.19 56.93
C MET A 1 -47.68 -2.82 56.76
N LYS A 2 -47.50 -3.74 55.81
CA LYS A 2 -46.23 -4.44 55.56
C LYS A 2 -45.38 -3.62 54.58
N ARG A 3 -44.19 -3.18 54.98
CA ARG A 3 -43.22 -2.49 54.10
C ARG A 3 -42.51 -3.52 53.23
N GLN A 4 -42.70 -3.45 51.92
CA GLN A 4 -41.89 -4.21 50.96
C GLN A 4 -40.56 -3.50 50.75
N VAL A 5 -39.47 -4.22 51.01
CA VAL A 5 -38.10 -3.78 50.71
C VAL A 5 -37.83 -4.07 49.24
N CYS A 6 -37.67 -3.00 48.46
CA CYS A 6 -37.30 -3.08 47.05
C CYS A 6 -35.82 -3.51 46.97
N LYS A 7 -35.56 -4.76 46.59
CA LYS A 7 -34.21 -5.24 46.29
C LYS A 7 -33.83 -4.75 44.90
N ALA A 8 -33.00 -3.71 44.84
CA ALA A 8 -32.36 -3.29 43.60
C ALA A 8 -31.27 -4.31 43.25
N THR A 9 -31.57 -5.22 42.32
CA THR A 9 -30.58 -6.12 41.74
C THR A 9 -29.68 -5.30 40.82
N LEU A 10 -28.48 -4.97 41.31
CA LEU A 10 -27.44 -4.28 40.57
C LEU A 10 -26.94 -5.20 39.44
N PHE A 11 -27.44 -5.01 38.23
CA PHE A 11 -26.92 -5.65 37.03
C PHE A 11 -25.51 -5.09 36.76
N PHE A 12 -24.48 -5.86 37.09
CA PHE A 12 -23.12 -5.62 36.61
C PHE A 12 -23.11 -5.78 35.09
N LEU A 13 -23.26 -4.67 34.37
CA LEU A 13 -22.89 -4.55 32.96
C LEU A 13 -21.37 -4.72 32.89
N MET A 14 -20.89 -5.97 32.78
CA MET A 14 -19.52 -6.21 32.36
C MET A 14 -19.38 -5.67 30.93
N PRO A 15 -18.53 -4.66 30.69
CA PRO A 15 -18.28 -4.21 29.34
C PRO A 15 -17.52 -5.35 28.65
N LEU A 16 -18.21 -6.08 27.78
CA LEU A 16 -17.59 -6.94 26.80
C LEU A 16 -16.72 -6.03 25.93
N CYS A 17 -15.45 -5.89 26.32
CA CYS A 17 -14.42 -5.26 25.50
C CYS A 17 -14.23 -6.16 24.28
N GLY A 18 -15.10 -6.01 23.29
CA GLY A 18 -14.88 -6.54 21.97
C GLY A 18 -13.62 -5.88 21.45
N PHE A 19 -12.52 -6.63 21.40
CA PHE A 19 -11.34 -6.21 20.66
C PHE A 19 -11.75 -6.14 19.19
N SER A 20 -12.14 -4.95 18.74
CA SER A 20 -12.25 -4.68 17.32
C SER A 20 -10.86 -4.88 16.73
N ALA A 21 -10.71 -5.90 15.89
CA ALA A 21 -9.48 -6.13 15.16
C ALA A 21 -9.26 -4.90 14.24
N SER A 22 -8.39 -4.00 14.69
CA SER A 22 -8.04 -2.82 13.90
C SER A 22 -6.81 -3.12 13.06
N LEU A 23 -6.88 -2.76 11.78
CA LEU A 23 -5.74 -2.82 10.87
C LEU A 23 -4.78 -1.71 11.28
N HIS A 24 -3.61 -2.11 11.79
CA HIS A 24 -2.51 -1.18 12.05
C HIS A 24 -1.62 -1.08 10.82
N SER A 25 -1.15 0.13 10.53
CA SER A 25 -0.15 0.35 9.50
C SER A 25 1.17 -0.30 9.91
N MET A 26 1.91 -0.80 8.93
CA MET A 26 3.22 -1.40 9.13
C MET A 26 4.22 -0.36 9.63
N SER A 27 5.07 -0.77 10.58
CA SER A 27 6.22 0.02 11.03
C SER A 27 7.31 0.09 9.96
N LYS A 28 8.27 1.00 10.13
CA LYS A 28 9.46 1.10 9.27
C LYS A 28 10.16 -0.24 9.06
N ALA A 29 10.44 -0.98 10.14
CA ALA A 29 11.16 -2.25 10.06
C ALA A 29 10.39 -3.31 9.26
N GLN A 30 9.06 -3.34 9.40
CA GLN A 30 8.21 -4.24 8.62
C GLN A 30 8.21 -3.84 7.14
N ILE A 31 8.09 -2.55 6.82
CA ILE A 31 8.13 -2.08 5.44
C ILE A 31 9.49 -2.36 4.82
N GLU A 32 10.58 -2.12 5.54
CA GLU A 32 11.92 -2.37 5.03
C GLU A 32 12.16 -3.87 4.76
N SER A 33 11.75 -4.73 5.69
CA SER A 33 11.85 -6.19 5.55
C SER A 33 11.02 -6.72 4.38
N VAL A 34 9.80 -6.20 4.21
CA VAL A 34 8.92 -6.59 3.12
C VAL A 34 9.43 -6.00 1.82
N PHE A 35 9.44 -4.68 1.64
CA PHE A 35 9.52 -4.05 0.33
C PHE A 35 10.92 -3.85 -0.25
N LEU A 36 11.97 -3.79 0.57
CA LEU A 36 13.30 -3.47 0.04
C LEU A 36 13.85 -4.58 -0.85
N ASN A 37 14.37 -4.14 -1.99
CA ASN A 37 15.00 -4.97 -3.01
C ASN A 37 14.09 -6.10 -3.51
N LYS A 38 12.77 -5.85 -3.56
CA LYS A 38 11.78 -6.76 -4.13
C LYS A 38 10.87 -6.01 -5.09
N THR A 39 10.43 -6.73 -6.12
CA THR A 39 9.45 -6.28 -7.09
C THR A 39 8.07 -6.78 -6.68
N TYR A 40 7.08 -5.90 -6.81
CA TYR A 40 5.68 -6.15 -6.45
C TYR A 40 4.80 -5.91 -7.66
N THR A 41 3.86 -6.81 -7.93
CA THR A 41 2.81 -6.58 -8.91
C THR A 41 1.48 -6.38 -8.19
N SER A 42 0.80 -5.28 -8.51
CA SER A 42 -0.50 -5.01 -7.94
C SER A 42 -1.61 -5.75 -8.66
N VAL A 43 -2.78 -5.80 -8.00
CA VAL A 43 -4.04 -6.08 -8.69
C VAL A 43 -4.33 -5.00 -9.76
N PRO A 44 -5.23 -5.23 -10.72
CA PRO A 44 -5.55 -4.29 -11.81
C PRO A 44 -6.33 -3.04 -11.39
N ILE A 45 -5.88 -2.37 -10.34
CA ILE A 45 -6.37 -1.09 -9.87
C ILE A 45 -5.21 -0.30 -9.25
N ASP A 46 -5.05 0.94 -9.70
CA ASP A 46 -4.11 1.90 -9.13
C ASP A 46 -4.73 3.31 -9.09
N ASN A 47 -4.07 4.26 -8.41
CA ASN A 47 -4.35 5.67 -8.50
C ASN A 47 -3.17 6.39 -9.17
N LEU A 48 -3.42 7.02 -10.31
CA LEU A 48 -2.42 7.80 -11.04
C LEU A 48 -2.94 9.20 -11.29
N ASN A 49 -2.17 10.21 -10.90
CA ASN A 49 -2.54 11.62 -11.05
C ASN A 49 -3.90 11.95 -10.40
N GLY A 50 -4.22 11.30 -9.27
CA GLY A 50 -5.48 11.48 -8.54
C GLY A 50 -6.69 10.79 -9.17
N LYS A 51 -6.49 9.89 -10.14
CA LYS A 51 -7.55 9.15 -10.82
C LYS A 51 -7.34 7.65 -10.67
N THR A 52 -8.41 6.94 -10.35
CA THR A 52 -8.40 5.48 -10.38
C THR A 52 -8.22 4.98 -11.82
N VAL A 53 -7.22 4.13 -12.03
CA VAL A 53 -6.94 3.46 -13.30
C VAL A 53 -7.15 1.96 -13.15
N LYS A 54 -7.70 1.31 -14.19
CA LYS A 54 -7.91 -0.15 -14.24
C LYS A 54 -6.71 -0.84 -14.87
N ASP A 55 -5.57 -0.77 -14.19
CA ASP A 55 -4.32 -1.33 -14.67
C ASP A 55 -3.49 -1.82 -13.49
N SER A 56 -2.66 -2.82 -13.74
CA SER A 56 -1.68 -3.28 -12.77
C SER A 56 -0.45 -2.37 -12.80
N ASN A 57 0.18 -2.23 -11.65
CA ASN A 57 1.43 -1.53 -11.49
C ASN A 57 2.48 -2.50 -10.94
N ILE A 58 3.68 -2.42 -11.48
CA ILE A 58 4.85 -3.14 -10.99
C ILE A 58 5.71 -2.13 -10.25
N PHE A 59 5.95 -2.34 -8.96
CA PHE A 59 6.63 -1.41 -8.08
C PHE A 59 7.90 -2.04 -7.47
N TYR A 60 8.98 -1.26 -7.38
CA TYR A 60 10.25 -1.68 -6.81
C TYR A 60 10.85 -0.58 -5.93
N LEU A 61 11.20 -0.92 -4.69
CA LEU A 61 12.00 -0.08 -3.79
C LEU A 61 13.43 -0.61 -3.73
N GLY A 62 14.36 0.14 -4.32
CA GLY A 62 15.78 -0.19 -4.34
C GLY A 62 16.54 0.41 -3.16
N ALA A 63 17.78 -0.03 -3.00
CA ALA A 63 18.70 0.56 -2.03
C ALA A 63 18.86 2.09 -2.23
N LYS A 64 19.26 2.79 -1.15
CA LYS A 64 19.57 4.23 -1.14
C LYS A 64 18.38 5.15 -1.50
N GLY A 65 17.14 4.70 -1.28
CA GLY A 65 15.97 5.57 -1.46
C GLY A 65 15.53 5.74 -2.92
N HIS A 66 15.88 4.82 -3.81
CA HIS A 66 15.44 4.84 -5.21
C HIS A 66 14.18 4.00 -5.42
N ALA A 67 13.21 4.51 -6.17
CA ALA A 67 11.98 3.80 -6.54
C ALA A 67 11.84 3.70 -8.05
N VAL A 68 11.28 2.59 -8.53
CA VAL A 68 10.91 2.38 -9.94
C VAL A 68 9.51 1.81 -9.98
N SER A 69 8.71 2.28 -10.94
CA SER A 69 7.36 1.76 -11.14
C SER A 69 7.05 1.64 -12.62
N LYS A 70 6.23 0.66 -13.01
CA LYS A 70 5.80 0.41 -14.39
C LYS A 70 4.33 0.06 -14.44
N MET A 71 3.55 0.82 -15.21
CA MET A 71 2.17 0.48 -15.54
C MET A 71 2.14 -0.65 -16.58
N GLY A 72 1.16 -1.56 -16.44
CA GLY A 72 0.95 -2.64 -17.41
C GLY A 72 0.68 -2.10 -18.81
N ILE A 73 -0.13 -1.05 -18.90
CA ILE A 73 -0.49 -0.32 -20.11
C ILE A 73 0.06 1.10 -20.01
N LYS A 74 0.65 1.61 -21.08
CA LYS A 74 1.16 2.99 -21.11
C LYS A 74 0.03 4.00 -20.90
N PRO A 75 0.06 4.84 -19.84
CA PRO A 75 -0.97 5.85 -19.64
C PRO A 75 -0.85 6.98 -20.67
N LYS A 76 -1.98 7.60 -21.02
CA LYS A 76 -2.01 8.70 -22.00
C LYS A 76 -1.27 9.92 -21.46
N GLY A 77 -0.24 10.38 -22.18
CA GLY A 77 0.51 11.59 -21.84
C GLY A 77 1.59 11.39 -20.77
N GLU A 78 1.75 10.16 -20.25
CA GLU A 78 2.73 9.82 -19.21
C GLU A 78 3.67 8.71 -19.71
N PRO A 79 4.87 8.57 -19.14
CA PRO A 79 5.70 7.42 -19.41
C PRO A 79 5.09 6.15 -18.81
N GLN A 80 5.32 4.99 -19.45
CA GLN A 80 4.88 3.71 -18.90
C GLN A 80 5.70 3.29 -17.68
N VAL A 81 6.98 3.66 -17.66
CA VAL A 81 7.91 3.43 -16.55
C VAL A 81 8.29 4.78 -15.98
N ASP A 82 8.21 4.92 -14.66
CA ASP A 82 8.74 6.10 -13.99
C ASP A 82 9.73 5.72 -12.88
N THR A 83 10.56 6.68 -12.54
CA THR A 83 11.56 6.56 -11.48
C THR A 83 11.34 7.67 -10.47
N GLY A 84 11.74 7.42 -9.23
CA GLY A 84 11.52 8.35 -8.15
C GLY A 84 12.45 8.12 -6.99
N HIS A 85 12.18 8.86 -5.93
CA HIS A 85 12.84 8.68 -4.65
C HIS A 85 11.81 8.36 -3.58
N TYR A 86 12.20 7.57 -2.59
CA TYR A 86 11.36 7.27 -1.45
C TYR A 86 12.10 7.46 -0.12
N SER A 87 11.31 7.65 0.94
CA SER A 87 11.79 7.68 2.31
C SER A 87 10.76 7.03 3.23
N ILE A 88 11.21 6.32 4.27
CA ILE A 88 10.33 5.71 5.28
C ILE A 88 10.63 6.35 6.63
N THR A 89 9.63 6.98 7.22
CA THR A 89 9.70 7.59 8.56
C THR A 89 9.63 6.54 9.66
N LYS A 90 9.92 6.92 10.91
CA LYS A 90 10.00 5.97 12.05
C LYS A 90 8.69 5.23 12.32
N ASP A 91 7.56 5.90 12.11
CA ASP A 91 6.20 5.38 12.26
C ASP A 91 5.77 4.48 11.08
N GLY A 92 6.59 4.34 10.03
CA GLY A 92 6.27 3.55 8.85
C GLY A 92 5.53 4.31 7.75
N THR A 93 5.38 5.64 7.85
CA THR A 93 4.86 6.41 6.71
C THR A 93 5.88 6.39 5.55
N VAL A 94 5.44 5.94 4.37
CA VAL A 94 6.25 5.87 3.16
C VAL A 94 5.98 7.10 2.32
N TYR A 95 7.01 7.89 2.02
CA TYR A 95 6.91 8.95 1.03
C TYR A 95 7.53 8.51 -0.28
N VAL A 96 6.87 8.79 -1.40
CA VAL A 96 7.40 8.57 -2.74
C VAL A 96 7.21 9.82 -3.56
N GLN A 97 8.23 10.21 -4.33
CA GLN A 97 8.15 11.30 -5.30
C GLN A 97 8.64 10.82 -6.64
N TRP A 98 7.74 10.80 -7.62
CA TRP A 98 8.00 10.40 -8.99
C TRP A 98 8.55 11.55 -9.83
N LYS A 99 9.27 11.24 -10.92
CA LYS A 99 9.81 12.27 -11.83
C LYS A 99 8.75 12.83 -12.77
N HIS A 100 7.74 12.05 -13.13
CA HIS A 100 6.68 12.43 -14.09
C HIS A 100 5.30 12.26 -13.47
N TRP A 101 5.04 11.10 -12.86
CA TRP A 101 3.74 10.77 -12.29
C TRP A 101 3.36 11.63 -11.08
N ASP A 102 2.06 11.67 -10.80
CA ASP A 102 1.43 12.37 -9.68
C ASP A 102 1.80 13.84 -9.58
N PHE A 103 1.96 14.47 -10.75
CA PHE A 103 2.37 15.87 -10.88
C PHE A 103 3.68 16.17 -10.13
N LYS A 104 4.58 15.18 -10.02
CA LYS A 104 5.85 15.26 -9.28
C LYS A 104 5.68 15.57 -7.79
N LYS A 105 4.48 15.35 -7.24
CA LYS A 105 4.19 15.57 -5.83
C LYS A 105 4.86 14.48 -4.99
N ARG A 106 5.22 14.85 -3.77
CA ARG A 106 5.64 13.90 -2.76
C ARG A 106 4.39 13.26 -2.15
N LEU A 107 4.06 12.05 -2.61
CA LEU A 107 2.98 11.24 -2.07
C LEU A 107 3.38 10.63 -0.73
N CYS A 108 2.40 10.31 0.10
CA CYS A 108 2.60 9.72 1.40
C CYS A 108 1.63 8.57 1.61
N PHE A 109 2.10 7.45 2.15
CA PHE A 109 1.36 6.20 2.24
C PHE A 109 1.49 5.56 3.62
N HIS A 110 0.37 5.04 4.09
CA HIS A 110 0.31 4.02 5.12
C HIS A 110 0.14 2.66 4.44
N VAL A 111 1.01 1.71 4.77
CA VAL A 111 0.94 0.36 4.24
C VAL A 111 0.30 -0.55 5.28
N TYR A 112 -0.74 -1.27 4.89
CA TYR A 112 -1.43 -2.22 5.76
C TYR A 112 -1.22 -3.64 5.30
N GLU A 113 -0.91 -4.53 6.24
CA GLU A 113 -0.74 -5.94 5.95
C GLU A 113 -2.06 -6.70 6.16
N THR A 114 -2.44 -7.49 5.16
CA THR A 114 -3.52 -8.48 5.26
C THR A 114 -2.96 -9.89 5.16
N LYS A 115 -3.81 -10.91 5.24
CA LYS A 115 -3.39 -12.31 5.02
C LYS A 115 -2.73 -12.51 3.66
N ASN A 116 -3.24 -11.85 2.60
CA ASN A 116 -2.87 -12.16 1.22
C ASN A 116 -2.20 -11.00 0.47
N ALA A 117 -2.26 -9.78 0.99
CA ALA A 117 -1.84 -8.58 0.29
C ALA A 117 -1.31 -7.50 1.22
N TYR A 118 -0.60 -6.54 0.63
CA TYR A 118 -0.26 -5.26 1.23
C TYR A 118 -1.09 -4.16 0.56
N LEU A 119 -1.79 -3.35 1.36
CA LEU A 119 -2.63 -2.26 0.89
C LEU A 119 -1.89 -0.94 1.04
N PHE A 120 -1.83 -0.15 -0.03
CA PHE A 120 -1.28 1.20 -0.01
C PHE A 120 -2.44 2.19 0.01
N ILE A 121 -2.56 2.91 1.12
CA ILE A 121 -3.55 3.96 1.32
C ILE A 121 -2.77 5.24 1.60
N ASP A 122 -3.09 6.32 0.91
CA ASP A 122 -2.40 7.58 1.16
C ASP A 122 -2.82 8.24 2.48
N CYS A 123 -2.09 9.26 2.93
CA CYS A 123 -2.44 9.93 4.20
C CYS A 123 -3.78 10.68 4.14
N GLN A 124 -4.38 10.85 2.96
CA GLN A 124 -5.73 11.42 2.77
C GLN A 124 -6.81 10.33 2.75
N GLN A 125 -6.46 9.09 3.10
CA GLN A 125 -7.34 7.93 3.12
C GLN A 125 -7.83 7.50 1.73
N VAL A 126 -7.08 7.84 0.67
CA VAL A 126 -7.36 7.34 -0.69
C VAL A 126 -6.66 6.01 -0.90
N PHE A 127 -7.39 5.00 -1.35
CA PHE A 127 -6.81 3.75 -1.78
C PHE A 127 -6.03 3.95 -3.09
N HIS A 128 -4.76 3.53 -3.10
CA HIS A 128 -3.93 3.52 -4.31
C HIS A 128 -3.94 2.13 -4.91
N SER A 129 -3.32 1.17 -4.22
CA SER A 129 -3.18 -0.17 -4.78
C SER A 129 -3.10 -1.27 -3.72
N ALA A 130 -3.23 -2.50 -4.19
CA ALA A 130 -3.01 -3.70 -3.39
C ALA A 130 -2.00 -4.61 -4.08
N PHE A 131 -0.93 -4.97 -3.37
CA PHE A 131 0.12 -5.85 -3.87
C PHE A 131 -0.02 -7.24 -3.27
N MET A 132 -0.22 -8.25 -4.12
CA MET A 132 -0.43 -9.62 -3.68
C MET A 132 0.89 -10.23 -3.17
N LYS A 133 0.87 -10.85 -1.98
CA LYS A 133 2.04 -11.52 -1.39
C LYS A 133 2.60 -12.64 -2.30
N SER A 134 1.72 -13.30 -3.04
CA SER A 134 2.10 -14.34 -4.01
C SER A 134 2.80 -13.81 -5.27
N ALA A 135 2.75 -12.50 -5.52
CA ALA A 135 3.34 -11.84 -6.68
C ALA A 135 4.62 -11.06 -6.34
N VAL A 136 5.20 -11.30 -5.16
CA VAL A 136 6.45 -10.65 -4.73
C VAL A 136 7.63 -11.45 -5.26
N LYS A 137 8.55 -10.76 -5.93
CA LYS A 137 9.79 -11.36 -6.46
C LYS A 137 11.02 -10.65 -5.91
N PRO A 138 12.09 -11.37 -5.54
CA PRO A 138 13.34 -10.73 -5.15
C PRO A 138 14.00 -10.03 -6.35
N GLY A 139 14.67 -8.90 -6.11
CA GLY A 139 15.35 -8.13 -7.15
C GLY A 139 14.45 -7.14 -7.89
N ASN A 140 15.02 -6.51 -8.93
CA ASN A 140 14.33 -5.56 -9.80
C ASN A 140 13.98 -6.21 -11.14
N ASP A 141 12.76 -6.73 -11.25
CA ASP A 141 12.25 -7.39 -12.46
C ASP A 141 11.58 -6.40 -13.44
N ILE A 142 11.54 -5.11 -13.12
CA ILE A 142 10.93 -4.10 -14.01
C ILE A 142 11.75 -3.93 -15.29
N LEU A 143 13.07 -4.08 -15.20
CA LEU A 143 14.00 -3.86 -16.32
C LEU A 143 14.17 -5.10 -17.21
N SER A 144 13.82 -6.30 -16.73
CA SER A 144 13.90 -7.55 -17.51
C SER A 144 12.68 -7.78 -18.41
N ALA A 145 11.58 -7.04 -18.19
CA ALA A 145 10.33 -7.18 -18.95
C ALA A 145 10.33 -6.55 -20.36
N ASN A 146 11.45 -5.99 -20.82
CA ASN A 146 11.56 -5.36 -22.15
C ASN A 146 12.12 -6.27 -23.25
N VAL A 147 12.40 -7.55 -22.97
CA VAL A 147 13.03 -8.45 -23.97
C VAL A 147 12.02 -9.27 -24.77
N ILE A 148 10.74 -9.35 -24.39
CA ILE A 148 9.78 -10.28 -25.02
C ILE A 148 8.68 -9.57 -25.85
N ALA A 149 8.48 -8.25 -25.67
CA ALA A 149 7.38 -7.54 -26.33
C ALA A 149 7.73 -6.88 -27.68
N SER A 150 9.00 -6.91 -28.11
CA SER A 150 9.43 -6.29 -29.38
C SER A 150 9.45 -7.24 -30.58
N GLU A 151 9.01 -8.49 -30.43
CA GLU A 151 8.97 -9.48 -31.54
C GLU A 151 7.57 -9.73 -32.11
N GLN A 152 6.55 -8.97 -31.70
CA GLN A 152 5.18 -9.12 -32.25
C GLN A 152 4.48 -7.80 -32.65
N GLN A 153 5.22 -6.82 -33.17
CA GLN A 153 4.63 -5.70 -33.92
C GLN A 153 5.23 -5.59 -35.32
#